data_AF-A0A968XQV1-F1
#
_entry.id   AF-A0A968XQV1-F1
#
_cell.length_a   1.000
_cell.length_b   1.000
_cell.length_c   1.000
_cell.angle_alpha   90.00
_cell.angle_beta   90.00
_cell.angle_gamma   90.00
#
_symmetry.space_group_name_H-M   'P 1'
#
loop_
_entity.id
_entity.type
_entity.pdbx_description
1 polymer ?
#
loop_
_entity_poly.entity_id
_entity_poly.type
_entity_poly.pdbx_seq_one_letter_code
_entity_poly.pdbx_strand_id
1 'polypeptide(L)'
;MDLLHRNVDKDHVIPRSQRASDSLDSLVITSSNINKEKSDKTGLQFVKWMNQPENMKRRDELGVWTVAQYEAFVKTLDTRGHEDDERRKKSRKRLLMLEHYVEKEFTPGDLTKTSQLVRLGAEALQRAYLDAKARPVIVSLPGAVTAAARKSWNLAGCLAAANRNVLNPEDLDDNGKPRVHRKTELRGITHLHHALDASVIGLTSHLLPCDGGVWKREAIELLAKRRCNAMEQAQLRAMLRWNVSFTNEGQP
;
A
#
# COMPACT_ATOMS: atom_id res chain seq x y z
N MET A 1 -28.00 -2.24 18.80
CA MET A 1 -26.85 -1.30 18.83
C MET A 1 -27.23 -0.08 18.04
N ASP A 2 -27.28 1.08 18.68
CA ASP A 2 -27.94 2.27 18.15
C ASP A 2 -26.95 3.40 17.85
N LEU A 3 -26.62 3.55 16.57
CA LEU A 3 -25.76 4.63 16.04
C LEU A 3 -26.54 5.96 15.87
N LEU A 4 -27.87 5.88 15.73
CA LEU A 4 -28.72 7.05 15.50
C LEU A 4 -28.90 7.87 16.78
N HIS A 5 -29.00 7.19 17.93
CA HIS A 5 -29.13 7.82 19.25
C HIS A 5 -27.78 8.02 19.96
N ARG A 6 -26.64 7.81 19.28
CA ARG A 6 -25.26 7.98 19.80
C ARG A 6 -24.99 7.26 21.12
N ASN A 7 -25.54 6.05 21.27
CA ASN A 7 -25.15 5.16 22.36
C ASN A 7 -23.83 4.42 22.04
N VAL A 8 -23.54 4.29 20.75
CA VAL A 8 -22.28 3.80 20.22
C VAL A 8 -21.74 4.71 19.14
N ASP A 9 -20.42 4.79 19.03
CA ASP A 9 -19.70 5.57 18.03
C ASP A 9 -18.83 4.69 17.16
N LYS A 10 -18.52 5.20 15.97
CA LYS A 10 -17.41 4.72 15.16
C LYS A 10 -16.12 5.32 15.74
N ASP A 11 -15.33 4.49 16.40
CA ASP A 11 -14.03 4.85 16.93
C ASP A 11 -12.93 4.47 15.93
N HIS A 12 -11.95 5.36 15.78
CA HIS A 12 -10.73 5.09 15.04
C HIS A 12 -9.74 4.38 15.97
N VAL A 13 -9.43 3.11 15.68
CA VAL A 13 -8.53 2.26 16.47
C VAL A 13 -7.18 2.95 16.75
N ILE A 14 -6.66 3.64 15.73
CA ILE A 14 -5.59 4.63 15.85
C ILE A 14 -6.22 6.00 15.62
N PRO A 15 -5.99 6.99 16.50
CA PRO A 15 -6.56 8.32 16.35
C PRO A 15 -6.34 8.91 14.96
N ARG A 16 -7.37 9.56 14.42
CA ARG A 16 -7.32 10.18 13.10
C ARG A 16 -6.20 11.21 12.96
N SER A 17 -5.85 11.89 14.05
CA SER A 17 -4.74 12.84 14.13
C SER A 17 -3.38 12.19 13.86
N GLN A 18 -3.22 10.92 14.21
CA GLN A 18 -1.99 10.15 13.98
C GLN A 18 -2.05 9.37 12.66
N ARG A 19 -3.23 8.86 12.30
CA ARG A 19 -3.45 8.12 11.05
C ARG A 19 -4.74 8.59 10.38
N ALA A 20 -4.61 9.47 9.39
CA ALA A 20 -5.73 10.06 8.66
C ALA A 20 -6.38 9.06 7.67
N SER A 21 -7.00 8.00 8.19
CA SER A 21 -7.65 6.95 7.40
C SER A 21 -9.05 6.65 7.92
N ASP A 22 -10.07 6.85 7.08
CA ASP A 22 -11.46 6.50 7.35
C ASP A 22 -11.86 5.13 6.77
N SER A 23 -10.86 4.35 6.33
CA SER A 23 -11.06 3.00 5.84
C SER A 23 -11.61 2.08 6.92
N LEU A 24 -12.44 1.12 6.53
CA LEU A 24 -13.11 0.22 7.47
C LEU A 24 -12.15 -0.59 8.36
N ASP A 25 -10.91 -0.89 7.93
CA ASP A 25 -9.92 -1.54 8.80
C ASP A 25 -9.44 -0.66 9.96
N SER A 26 -9.66 0.65 9.87
CA SER A 26 -9.28 1.65 10.89
C SER A 26 -10.36 1.85 11.95
N LEU A 27 -11.56 1.35 11.71
CA LEU A 27 -12.76 1.68 12.49
C LEU A 27 -13.27 0.47 13.27
N VAL A 28 -13.76 0.74 14.47
CA VAL A 28 -14.54 -0.19 15.31
C VAL A 28 -15.79 0.51 15.85
N ILE A 29 -16.75 -0.29 16.30
CA ILE A 29 -17.92 0.22 17.02
C ILE A 29 -17.64 0.06 18.51
N THR A 30 -17.73 1.14 19.26
CA THR A 30 -17.56 1.16 20.72
C THR A 30 -18.59 2.07 21.37
N SER A 31 -18.74 2.01 22.70
CA SER A 31 -19.63 2.93 23.41
C SER A 31 -19.09 4.37 23.33
N SER A 32 -19.98 5.34 23.22
CA SER A 32 -19.58 6.74 23.08
C SER A 32 -18.79 7.26 24.28
N ASN A 33 -19.04 6.72 25.48
CA ASN A 33 -18.28 7.06 26.68
C ASN A 33 -16.83 6.53 26.60
N ILE A 34 -16.64 5.29 26.14
CA ILE A 34 -15.30 4.72 25.94
C ILE A 34 -14.55 5.49 24.85
N ASN A 35 -15.21 5.83 23.74
CA ASN A 35 -14.60 6.60 22.66
C ASN A 35 -14.07 7.97 23.15
N LYS A 36 -14.89 8.69 23.93
CA LYS A 36 -14.50 9.97 24.54
C LYS A 36 -13.31 9.82 25.50
N GLU A 37 -13.33 8.81 26.36
CA GLU A 37 -12.27 8.57 27.34
C GLU A 37 -10.95 8.16 26.66
N LYS A 38 -11.03 7.34 25.62
CA LYS A 38 -9.86 6.92 24.81
C LYS A 38 -9.14 8.11 24.20
N SER A 39 -9.88 9.10 23.69
CA SER A 39 -9.32 10.32 23.13
C SER A 39 -8.23 10.04 22.08
N ASP A 40 -7.00 10.54 22.28
CA ASP A 40 -5.86 10.43 21.37
C ASP A 40 -4.99 9.17 21.53
N LYS A 41 -5.50 8.13 22.19
CA LYS A 41 -4.75 6.88 22.43
C LYS A 41 -5.14 5.81 21.42
N THR A 42 -4.22 4.88 21.14
CA THR A 42 -4.58 3.63 20.46
C THR A 42 -5.45 2.76 21.37
N GLY A 43 -6.18 1.79 20.78
CA GLY A 43 -7.01 0.86 21.56
C GLY A 43 -6.25 0.14 22.67
N LEU A 44 -5.07 -0.41 22.37
CA LEU A 44 -4.27 -1.14 23.37
C LEU A 44 -3.65 -0.20 24.41
N GLN A 45 -3.19 0.99 24.02
CA GLN A 45 -2.71 2.01 24.98
C GLN A 45 -3.80 2.39 25.97
N PHE A 46 -5.02 2.64 25.48
CA PHE A 46 -6.15 2.99 26.33
C PHE A 46 -6.45 1.87 27.34
N VAL A 47 -6.53 0.62 26.89
CA VAL A 47 -6.78 -0.52 27.79
C VAL A 47 -5.67 -0.65 28.84
N LYS A 48 -4.40 -0.51 28.46
CA LYS A 48 -3.27 -0.54 29.42
C LYS A 48 -3.34 0.61 30.41
N TRP A 49 -3.62 1.82 29.95
CA TRP A 49 -3.76 3.01 30.79
C TRP A 49 -4.90 2.87 31.79
N MET A 50 -6.07 2.37 31.36
CA MET A 50 -7.23 2.11 32.24
C MET A 50 -6.96 1.02 33.29
N ASN A 51 -6.01 0.12 33.04
CA ASN A 51 -5.64 -0.95 33.99
C ASN A 51 -4.50 -0.54 34.95
N GLN A 52 -4.08 0.74 34.96
CA GLN A 52 -3.17 1.28 35.98
C GLN A 52 -3.91 1.49 37.32
N PRO A 53 -3.23 1.39 38.48
CA PRO A 53 -3.85 1.53 39.81
C PRO A 53 -4.69 2.81 39.98
N GLU A 54 -4.17 3.96 39.54
CA GLU A 54 -4.90 5.24 39.56
C GLU A 54 -6.23 5.24 38.78
N ASN A 55 -6.40 4.37 37.79
CA ASN A 55 -7.57 4.37 36.90
C ASN A 55 -8.56 3.22 37.16
N MET A 56 -8.27 2.30 38.09
CA MET A 56 -9.08 1.09 38.30
C MET A 56 -10.55 1.37 38.61
N LYS A 57 -10.84 2.38 39.44
CA LYS A 57 -12.23 2.78 39.72
C LYS A 57 -12.97 3.20 38.46
N ARG A 58 -12.32 4.01 37.62
CA ARG A 58 -12.88 4.49 36.35
C ARG A 58 -13.03 3.36 35.33
N ARG A 59 -12.11 2.38 35.34
CA ARG A 59 -12.20 1.15 34.53
C ARG A 59 -13.47 0.38 34.82
N ASP A 60 -13.76 0.17 36.10
CA ASP A 60 -14.92 -0.59 36.54
C ASP A 60 -16.24 0.14 36.23
N GLU A 61 -16.27 1.47 36.42
CA GLU A 61 -17.40 2.32 36.02
C GLU A 61 -17.70 2.24 34.52
N LEU A 62 -16.66 2.20 33.67
CA LEU A 62 -16.79 2.15 32.22
C LEU A 62 -16.90 0.72 31.66
N GLY A 63 -16.69 -0.31 32.50
CA GLY A 63 -16.66 -1.71 32.07
C GLY A 63 -15.51 -2.04 31.11
N VAL A 64 -14.35 -1.37 31.25
CA VAL A 64 -13.19 -1.61 30.38
C VAL A 64 -12.52 -2.94 30.77
N TRP A 65 -12.24 -3.77 29.78
CA TRP A 65 -11.60 -5.07 29.98
C TRP A 65 -10.19 -4.97 30.55
N THR A 66 -9.72 -6.06 31.17
CA THR A 66 -8.30 -6.23 31.46
C THR A 66 -7.51 -6.37 30.16
N VAL A 67 -6.20 -6.11 30.23
CA VAL A 67 -5.31 -6.30 29.07
C VAL A 67 -5.40 -7.73 28.52
N ALA A 68 -5.37 -8.74 29.41
CA ALA A 68 -5.47 -10.14 29.00
C ALA A 68 -6.81 -10.47 28.32
N GLN A 69 -7.93 -9.94 28.83
CA GLN A 69 -9.25 -10.13 28.23
C GLN A 69 -9.32 -9.48 26.84
N TYR A 70 -8.82 -8.26 26.71
CA TYR A 70 -8.78 -7.55 25.44
C TYR A 70 -7.92 -8.29 24.40
N GLU A 71 -6.70 -8.71 24.77
CA GLU A 71 -5.84 -9.46 23.87
C GLU A 71 -6.44 -10.81 23.44
N ALA A 72 -7.05 -11.54 24.38
CA ALA A 72 -7.74 -12.79 24.08
C ALA A 72 -8.90 -12.57 23.10
N PHE A 73 -9.71 -11.54 23.32
CA PHE A 73 -10.80 -11.17 22.41
C PHE A 73 -10.28 -10.82 21.02
N VAL A 74 -9.26 -9.98 20.91
CA VAL A 74 -8.72 -9.60 19.59
C VAL A 74 -8.18 -10.83 18.86
N LYS A 75 -7.54 -11.78 19.58
CA LYS A 75 -7.06 -13.05 19.01
C LYS A 75 -8.19 -13.95 18.49
N THR A 76 -9.39 -13.92 19.07
CA THR A 76 -10.53 -14.73 18.61
C THR A 76 -11.33 -14.11 17.47
N LEU A 77 -11.08 -12.85 17.10
CA LEU A 77 -11.74 -12.21 15.96
C LEU A 77 -11.54 -13.00 14.66
N ASP A 78 -12.66 -13.32 14.00
CA ASP A 78 -12.68 -13.98 12.69
C ASP A 78 -12.04 -13.10 11.62
N THR A 79 -11.16 -13.71 10.83
CA THR A 79 -10.50 -13.06 9.70
C THR A 79 -10.88 -13.65 8.34
N ARG A 80 -11.79 -14.63 8.29
CA ARG A 80 -12.19 -15.29 7.03
C ARG A 80 -13.19 -14.44 6.24
N GLY A 81 -13.26 -14.66 4.94
CA GLY A 81 -14.21 -13.98 4.05
C GLY A 81 -13.68 -13.90 2.63
N HIS A 82 -14.30 -13.03 1.81
CA HIS A 82 -13.75 -12.64 0.52
C HIS A 82 -12.34 -12.02 0.69
N GLU A 83 -11.46 -12.14 -0.30
CA GLU A 83 -10.03 -11.78 -0.19
C GLU A 83 -9.81 -10.36 0.36
N ASP A 84 -10.59 -9.39 -0.13
CA ASP A 84 -10.56 -8.01 0.34
C ASP A 84 -11.01 -7.83 1.79
N ASP A 85 -12.05 -8.55 2.21
CA ASP A 85 -12.58 -8.49 3.56
C ASP A 85 -11.64 -9.19 4.53
N GLU A 86 -11.06 -10.32 4.15
CA GLU A 86 -10.03 -11.01 4.92
C GLU A 86 -8.82 -10.11 5.15
N ARG A 87 -8.31 -9.46 4.10
CA ARG A 87 -7.21 -8.50 4.19
C ARG A 87 -7.54 -7.36 5.15
N ARG A 88 -8.75 -6.81 5.07
CA ARG A 88 -9.22 -5.72 5.93
C ARG A 88 -9.36 -6.15 7.40
N LYS A 89 -9.96 -7.33 7.65
CA LYS A 89 -10.11 -7.91 8.99
C LYS A 89 -8.74 -8.18 9.63
N LYS A 90 -7.80 -8.76 8.89
CA LYS A 90 -6.41 -8.97 9.34
C LYS A 90 -5.70 -7.66 9.66
N SER A 91 -5.86 -6.64 8.81
CA SER A 91 -5.31 -5.30 9.07
C SER A 91 -5.86 -4.72 10.38
N ARG A 92 -7.19 -4.70 10.55
CA ARG A 92 -7.84 -4.20 11.77
C ARG A 92 -7.36 -4.91 13.03
N LYS A 93 -7.30 -6.25 12.99
CA LYS A 93 -6.80 -7.08 14.11
C LYS A 93 -5.37 -6.71 14.51
N ARG A 94 -4.50 -6.44 13.53
CA ARG A 94 -3.14 -5.94 13.78
C ARG A 94 -3.15 -4.54 14.39
N LEU A 95 -4.01 -3.63 13.93
CA LEU A 95 -4.10 -2.27 14.49
C LEU A 95 -4.62 -2.28 15.94
N LEU A 96 -5.57 -3.16 16.26
CA LEU A 96 -6.13 -3.31 17.62
C LEU A 96 -5.08 -3.77 18.64
N MET A 97 -4.07 -4.53 18.21
CA MET A 97 -2.96 -4.99 19.03
C MET A 97 -1.78 -4.02 19.07
N LEU A 98 -1.86 -2.88 18.38
CA LEU A 98 -0.76 -1.93 18.32
C LEU A 98 -0.83 -1.01 19.54
N GLU A 99 0.21 -1.03 20.35
CA GLU A 99 0.35 -0.09 21.46
C GLU A 99 0.72 1.29 20.92
N HIS A 100 1.93 1.46 20.38
CA HIS A 100 2.36 2.74 19.82
C HIS A 100 2.20 2.74 18.31
N TYR A 101 1.47 3.73 17.78
CA TYR A 101 1.48 3.98 16.35
C TYR A 101 2.69 4.82 15.98
N VAL A 102 3.58 4.24 15.19
CA VAL A 102 4.61 4.98 14.46
C VAL A 102 4.02 5.34 13.10
N GLU A 103 4.04 6.63 12.78
CA GLU A 103 3.53 7.15 11.52
C GLU A 103 4.16 6.38 10.36
N LYS A 104 3.30 5.82 9.51
CA LYS A 104 3.75 5.22 8.25
C LYS A 104 3.60 6.29 7.19
N GLU A 105 4.67 6.54 6.43
CA GLU A 105 4.77 7.59 5.41
C GLU A 105 3.63 7.60 4.36
N PHE A 106 2.85 6.51 4.21
CA PHE A 106 1.78 6.43 3.22
C PHE A 106 0.56 5.66 3.75
N THR A 107 -0.62 6.29 3.69
CA THR A 107 -1.93 5.68 3.96
C THR A 107 -2.66 5.33 2.65
N PRO A 108 -3.70 4.47 2.70
CA PRO A 108 -4.58 4.26 1.54
C PRO A 108 -5.28 5.54 1.05
N GLY A 109 -5.54 6.49 1.95
CA GLY A 109 -6.05 7.81 1.60
C GLY A 109 -5.07 8.57 0.71
N ASP A 110 -3.77 8.49 1.01
CA ASP A 110 -2.72 9.14 0.21
C ASP A 110 -2.61 8.52 -1.18
N LEU A 111 -2.74 7.19 -1.30
CA LEU A 111 -2.80 6.50 -2.61
C LEU A 111 -3.97 7.00 -3.49
N THR A 112 -5.12 7.27 -2.86
CA THR A 112 -6.30 7.78 -3.57
C THR A 112 -6.07 9.20 -4.05
N LYS A 113 -5.54 10.08 -3.19
CA LYS A 113 -5.16 11.46 -3.53
C LYS A 113 -4.13 11.49 -4.66
N THR A 114 -3.08 10.68 -4.59
CA THR A 114 -2.06 10.61 -5.65
C THR A 114 -2.65 10.17 -6.99
N SER A 115 -3.60 9.23 -6.98
CA SER A 115 -4.26 8.77 -8.22
C SER A 115 -5.13 9.86 -8.85
N GLN A 116 -5.84 10.64 -8.03
CA GLN A 116 -6.62 11.79 -8.50
C GLN A 116 -5.72 12.90 -9.04
N LEU A 117 -4.61 13.20 -8.37
CA LEU A 117 -3.63 14.20 -8.83
C LEU A 117 -3.01 13.80 -10.17
N VAL A 118 -2.68 12.52 -10.36
CA VAL A 118 -2.18 12.01 -11.65
C VAL A 118 -3.20 12.23 -12.77
N ARG A 119 -4.49 11.98 -12.51
CA ARG A 119 -5.55 12.22 -13.50
C ARG A 119 -5.69 13.71 -13.83
N LEU A 120 -5.74 14.57 -12.81
CA LEU A 120 -5.83 16.03 -13.00
C LEU A 120 -4.61 16.58 -13.74
N GLY A 121 -3.41 16.10 -13.43
CA GLY A 121 -2.18 16.45 -14.14
C GLY A 121 -2.23 16.04 -15.61
N ALA A 122 -2.71 14.83 -15.91
CA ALA A 122 -2.90 14.39 -17.28
C ALA A 122 -3.90 15.27 -18.04
N GLU A 123 -5.04 15.62 -17.43
CA GLU A 123 -6.02 16.54 -18.03
C GLU A 123 -5.46 17.94 -18.27
N ALA A 124 -4.67 18.47 -17.32
CA ALA A 124 -4.02 19.77 -17.47
C ALA A 124 -3.02 19.76 -18.63
N LEU A 125 -2.22 18.69 -18.75
CA LEU A 125 -1.31 18.51 -19.87
C LEU A 125 -2.08 18.38 -21.20
N GLN A 126 -3.14 17.58 -21.28
CA GLN A 126 -3.95 17.45 -22.50
C GLN A 126 -4.50 18.81 -22.96
N ARG A 127 -4.98 19.64 -22.03
CA ARG A 127 -5.47 21.00 -22.32
C ARG A 127 -4.41 21.89 -22.94
N ALA A 128 -3.18 21.83 -22.45
CA ALA A 128 -2.06 22.62 -22.97
C ALA A 128 -1.70 22.31 -24.44
N TYR A 129 -2.10 21.14 -24.94
CA TYR A 129 -1.81 20.69 -26.31
C TYR A 129 -3.06 20.61 -27.20
N LEU A 130 -4.19 21.25 -26.85
CA LEU A 130 -5.41 21.21 -27.66
C LEU A 130 -5.18 21.72 -29.09
N ASP A 131 -4.45 22.81 -29.25
CA ASP A 131 -4.21 23.45 -30.55
C ASP A 131 -2.90 22.99 -31.21
N ALA A 132 -2.21 22.02 -30.61
CA ALA A 132 -0.97 21.50 -31.15
C ALA A 132 -1.24 20.66 -32.42
N LYS A 133 -0.49 20.92 -33.50
CA LYS A 133 -0.56 20.13 -34.75
C LYS A 133 -0.33 18.63 -34.52
N ALA A 134 0.51 18.29 -33.54
CA ALA A 134 0.75 16.92 -33.09
C ALA A 134 0.55 16.87 -31.58
N ARG A 135 -0.50 16.17 -31.14
CA ARG A 135 -0.80 16.02 -29.71
C ARG A 135 0.06 14.88 -29.12
N PRO A 136 0.72 15.09 -27.97
CA PRO A 136 1.46 14.02 -27.33
C PRO A 136 0.50 12.97 -26.77
N VAL A 137 0.92 11.70 -26.79
CA VAL A 137 0.18 10.62 -26.13
C VAL A 137 0.49 10.70 -24.63
N ILE A 138 -0.53 11.02 -23.83
CA ILE A 138 -0.38 11.12 -22.38
C ILE A 138 -0.73 9.79 -21.72
N VAL A 139 0.25 9.17 -21.08
CA VAL A 139 0.14 7.82 -20.53
C VAL A 139 0.45 7.83 -19.04
N SER A 140 -0.51 7.35 -18.24
CA SER A 140 -0.29 6.98 -16.85
C SER A 140 -0.05 5.48 -16.76
N LEU A 141 1.03 5.08 -16.08
CA LEU A 141 1.35 3.67 -15.82
C LEU A 141 1.13 3.34 -14.34
N PRO A 142 0.50 2.21 -14.01
CA PRO A 142 0.41 1.76 -12.62
C PRO A 142 1.78 1.47 -12.02
N GLY A 143 1.95 1.78 -10.74
CA GLY A 143 3.18 1.52 -10.01
C GLY A 143 3.59 0.04 -9.96
N ALA A 144 2.62 -0.88 -10.08
CA ALA A 144 2.88 -2.31 -10.17
C ALA A 144 3.63 -2.68 -11.46
N VAL A 145 3.21 -2.13 -12.60
CA VAL A 145 3.85 -2.36 -13.91
C VAL A 145 5.27 -1.81 -13.93
N THR A 146 5.47 -0.59 -13.44
CA THR A 146 6.82 0.01 -13.37
C THR A 146 7.71 -0.69 -12.33
N ALA A 147 7.13 -1.25 -11.26
CA ALA A 147 7.89 -2.06 -10.32
C ALA A 147 8.32 -3.40 -10.92
N ALA A 148 7.46 -4.05 -11.71
CA ALA A 148 7.79 -5.27 -12.45
C ALA A 148 8.91 -4.99 -13.45
N ALA A 149 8.75 -3.97 -14.32
CA ALA A 149 9.78 -3.58 -15.29
C ALA A 149 11.14 -3.26 -14.63
N ARG A 150 11.15 -2.46 -13.54
CA ARG A 150 12.37 -2.14 -12.79
C ARG A 150 13.09 -3.39 -12.27
N LYS A 151 12.34 -4.39 -11.79
CA LYS A 151 12.88 -5.65 -11.27
C LYS A 151 13.39 -6.53 -12.40
N SER A 152 12.54 -6.81 -13.39
CA SER A 152 12.84 -7.75 -14.49
C SER A 152 13.99 -7.28 -15.36
N TRP A 153 14.15 -5.96 -15.55
CA TRP A 153 15.26 -5.39 -16.32
C TRP A 153 16.47 -5.00 -15.46
N ASN A 154 16.46 -5.34 -14.17
CA ASN A 154 17.52 -5.00 -13.22
C ASN A 154 17.95 -3.52 -13.25
N LEU A 155 17.00 -2.60 -13.48
CA LEU A 155 17.32 -1.17 -13.64
C LEU A 155 17.81 -0.52 -12.34
N ALA A 156 17.44 -1.08 -11.19
CA ALA A 156 18.00 -0.66 -9.91
C ALA A 156 19.53 -0.90 -9.84
N GLY A 157 20.02 -1.93 -10.54
CA GLY A 157 21.46 -2.21 -10.67
C GLY A 157 22.24 -1.07 -11.32
N CYS A 158 21.61 -0.30 -12.20
CA CYS A 158 22.24 0.86 -12.85
C CYS A 158 22.60 1.96 -11.84
N LEU A 159 21.93 2.05 -10.69
CA LEU A 159 22.28 3.02 -9.65
C LEU A 159 23.67 2.77 -9.06
N ALA A 160 24.15 1.53 -9.08
CA ALA A 160 25.46 1.17 -8.52
C ALA A 160 26.62 1.86 -9.25
N ALA A 161 26.42 2.28 -10.51
CA ALA A 161 27.39 3.07 -11.26
C ALA A 161 27.55 4.49 -10.70
N ALA A 162 26.48 5.07 -10.15
CA ALA A 162 26.48 6.43 -9.58
C ALA A 162 26.70 6.43 -8.06
N ASN A 163 26.20 5.42 -7.35
CA ASN A 163 26.35 5.30 -5.90
C ASN A 163 26.47 3.82 -5.53
N ARG A 164 27.68 3.38 -5.14
CA ARG A 164 27.95 1.98 -4.79
C ARG A 164 27.24 1.51 -3.51
N ASN A 165 26.84 2.43 -2.62
CA ASN A 165 26.15 2.08 -1.36
C ASN A 165 24.74 1.50 -1.58
N VAL A 166 24.23 1.52 -2.81
CA VAL A 166 22.96 0.85 -3.16
C VAL A 166 23.10 -0.67 -3.21
N LEU A 167 24.33 -1.19 -3.26
CA LEU A 167 24.61 -2.62 -3.24
C LEU A 167 24.56 -3.15 -1.81
N ASN A 168 23.87 -4.27 -1.62
CA ASN A 168 23.79 -4.98 -0.36
C ASN A 168 24.87 -6.07 -0.32
N PRO A 169 25.95 -5.91 0.48
CA PRO A 169 27.02 -6.91 0.57
C PRO A 169 26.57 -8.22 1.22
N GLU A 170 25.46 -8.22 1.95
CA GLU A 170 24.92 -9.41 2.64
C GLU A 170 23.97 -10.24 1.76
N ASP A 171 23.53 -9.69 0.61
CA ASP A 171 22.64 -10.36 -0.34
C ASP A 171 23.36 -10.55 -1.66
N LEU A 172 23.91 -11.75 -1.87
CA LEU A 172 24.68 -12.10 -3.05
C LEU A 172 23.80 -12.81 -4.08
N ASP A 173 24.07 -12.56 -5.36
CA ASP A 173 23.49 -13.32 -6.46
C ASP A 173 24.16 -14.68 -6.64
N ASP A 174 23.65 -15.47 -7.59
CA ASP A 174 24.14 -16.82 -7.87
C ASP A 174 25.61 -16.84 -8.35
N ASN A 175 26.15 -15.68 -8.74
CA ASN A 175 27.54 -15.48 -9.15
C ASN A 175 28.40 -14.85 -8.04
N GLY A 176 27.87 -14.72 -6.82
CA GLY A 176 28.56 -14.11 -5.69
C GLY A 176 28.68 -12.58 -5.76
N LYS A 177 27.91 -11.91 -6.62
CA LYS A 177 27.90 -10.43 -6.71
C LYS A 177 26.82 -9.84 -5.80
N PRO A 178 27.10 -8.73 -5.10
CA PRO A 178 26.11 -8.01 -4.31
C PRO A 178 24.89 -7.61 -5.15
N ARG A 179 23.69 -7.96 -4.67
CA ARG A 179 22.41 -7.48 -5.20
C ARG A 179 22.15 -6.06 -4.70
N VAL A 180 21.21 -5.37 -5.33
CA VAL A 180 20.79 -4.04 -4.88
C VAL A 180 19.86 -4.16 -3.68
N HIS A 181 20.01 -3.25 -2.71
CA HIS A 181 19.09 -3.06 -1.59
C HIS A 181 17.62 -3.01 -2.05
N ARG A 182 16.70 -3.41 -1.15
CA ARG A 182 15.27 -3.35 -1.46
C ARG A 182 14.83 -1.90 -1.64
N LYS A 183 13.74 -1.67 -2.39
CA LYS A 183 13.24 -0.30 -2.67
C LYS A 183 13.05 0.55 -1.40
N THR A 184 12.60 -0.06 -0.31
CA THR A 184 12.42 0.65 0.97
C THR A 184 13.73 1.12 1.58
N GLU A 185 14.79 0.31 1.48
CA GLU A 185 16.13 0.64 1.97
C GLU A 185 16.80 1.67 1.06
N LEU A 186 16.63 1.54 -0.26
CA LEU A 186 17.18 2.48 -1.25
C LEU A 186 16.75 3.93 -1.02
N ARG A 187 15.54 4.15 -0.49
CA ARG A 187 15.03 5.49 -0.17
C ARG A 187 15.88 6.20 0.88
N GLY A 188 16.44 5.47 1.83
CA GLY A 188 17.35 6.00 2.85
C GLY A 188 18.79 6.17 2.37
N ILE A 189 19.15 5.56 1.24
CA ILE A 189 20.51 5.57 0.70
C ILE A 189 20.70 6.70 -0.32
N THR A 190 19.71 6.94 -1.20
CA THR A 190 19.83 7.96 -2.25
C THR A 190 18.48 8.45 -2.76
N HIS A 191 18.38 9.74 -3.08
CA HIS A 191 17.23 10.32 -3.79
C HIS A 191 17.23 10.04 -5.30
N LEU A 192 18.33 9.53 -5.88
CA LEU A 192 18.42 9.18 -7.30
C LEU A 192 17.42 8.10 -7.72
N HIS A 193 16.82 7.39 -6.76
CA HIS A 193 15.74 6.45 -7.03
C HIS A 193 14.50 7.12 -7.67
N HIS A 194 14.27 8.43 -7.46
CA HIS A 194 13.22 9.18 -8.15
C HIS A 194 13.52 9.35 -9.64
N ALA A 195 14.77 9.69 -9.97
CA ALA A 195 15.22 9.80 -11.36
C ALA A 195 15.18 8.43 -12.05
N LEU A 196 15.60 7.37 -11.34
CA LEU A 196 15.45 6.00 -11.83
C LEU A 196 13.98 5.66 -12.10
N ASP A 197 13.07 5.93 -11.16
CA ASP A 197 11.64 5.66 -11.33
C ASP A 197 11.06 6.43 -12.54
N ALA A 198 11.51 7.66 -12.82
CA ALA A 198 11.15 8.42 -14.02
C ALA A 198 11.68 7.77 -15.31
N SER A 199 12.94 7.34 -15.33
CA SER A 199 13.51 6.61 -16.47
C SER A 199 12.80 5.28 -16.72
N VAL A 200 12.45 4.56 -15.65
CA VAL A 200 11.65 3.32 -15.73
C VAL A 200 10.29 3.60 -16.37
N ILE A 201 9.59 4.68 -15.96
CA ILE A 201 8.31 5.08 -16.57
C ILE A 201 8.49 5.31 -18.07
N GLY A 202 9.51 6.08 -18.47
CA GLY A 202 9.82 6.37 -19.87
C GLY A 202 10.08 5.11 -20.69
N LEU A 203 11.02 4.26 -20.23
CA LEU A 203 11.37 3.00 -20.89
C LEU A 203 10.18 2.05 -21.00
N THR A 204 9.41 1.91 -19.91
CA THR A 204 8.22 1.06 -19.87
C THR A 204 7.17 1.55 -20.85
N SER A 205 6.94 2.88 -20.92
CA SER A 205 5.98 3.46 -21.85
C SER A 205 6.38 3.34 -23.32
N HIS A 206 7.69 3.29 -23.59
CA HIS A 206 8.24 3.17 -24.94
C HIS A 206 8.25 1.72 -25.43
N LEU A 207 8.64 0.78 -24.56
CA LEU A 207 8.83 -0.62 -24.92
C LEU A 207 7.55 -1.45 -24.84
N LEU A 208 6.60 -1.06 -23.98
CA LEU A 208 5.28 -1.66 -24.00
C LEU A 208 4.41 -0.93 -25.03
N PRO A 209 3.65 -1.65 -25.88
CA PRO A 209 2.77 -1.03 -26.85
C PRO A 209 1.72 -0.17 -26.13
N CYS A 210 1.98 1.13 -26.12
CA CYS A 210 1.17 2.15 -25.45
C CYS A 210 0.40 2.99 -26.48
N ASP A 211 -0.24 2.33 -27.44
CA ASP A 211 -1.02 2.96 -28.53
C ASP A 211 -2.36 3.56 -28.07
N GLY A 212 -2.67 3.47 -26.77
CA GLY A 212 -3.88 4.05 -26.18
C GLY A 212 -5.15 3.23 -26.44
N GLY A 213 -5.06 2.09 -27.13
CA GLY A 213 -6.17 1.19 -27.40
C GLY A 213 -6.59 0.33 -26.20
N VAL A 214 -7.68 -0.42 -26.35
CA VAL A 214 -8.18 -1.41 -25.37
C VAL A 214 -7.07 -2.38 -24.94
N TRP A 215 -6.22 -2.75 -25.90
CA TRP A 215 -5.01 -3.58 -25.74
C TRP A 215 -4.08 -3.11 -24.61
N LYS A 216 -3.94 -1.80 -24.42
CA LYS A 216 -3.12 -1.22 -23.36
C LYS A 216 -3.70 -1.50 -21.99
N ARG A 217 -5.02 -1.39 -21.81
CA ARG A 217 -5.68 -1.62 -20.50
C ARG A 217 -5.56 -3.08 -20.11
N GLU A 218 -5.86 -3.99 -21.02
CA GLU A 218 -5.78 -5.43 -20.76
C GLU A 218 -4.34 -5.87 -20.47
N ALA A 219 -3.36 -5.43 -21.26
CA ALA A 219 -1.95 -5.76 -21.01
C ALA A 219 -1.46 -5.22 -19.66
N ILE A 220 -1.82 -3.97 -19.31
CA ILE A 220 -1.47 -3.36 -18.02
C ILE A 220 -2.13 -4.10 -16.86
N GLU A 221 -3.40 -4.47 -16.99
CA GLU A 221 -4.14 -5.23 -15.98
C GLU A 221 -3.49 -6.60 -15.74
N LEU A 222 -3.14 -7.31 -16.80
CA LEU A 222 -2.46 -8.61 -16.71
C LEU A 222 -1.04 -8.47 -16.14
N LEU A 223 -0.26 -7.48 -16.58
CA LEU A 223 1.07 -7.19 -16.01
C LEU A 223 1.01 -6.79 -14.52
N ALA A 224 -0.09 -6.19 -14.08
CA ALA A 224 -0.29 -5.86 -12.67
C ALA A 224 -0.73 -7.06 -11.82
N LYS A 225 -1.14 -8.19 -12.43
CA LYS A 225 -1.51 -9.39 -11.68
C LYS A 225 -0.30 -10.05 -11.05
N ARG A 226 -0.46 -10.43 -9.77
CA ARG A 226 0.58 -11.15 -9.03
C ARG A 226 0.84 -12.53 -9.61
N ARG A 227 -0.18 -13.21 -10.16
CA ARG A 227 -0.08 -14.51 -10.81
C ARG A 227 -1.06 -14.55 -11.98
N CYS A 228 -0.56 -14.85 -13.17
CA CYS A 228 -1.35 -15.10 -14.36
C CYS A 228 -1.56 -16.60 -14.54
N ASN A 229 -2.80 -17.03 -14.81
CA ASN A 229 -3.10 -18.40 -15.20
C ASN A 229 -2.61 -18.70 -16.63
N ALA A 230 -2.65 -19.96 -17.08
CA ALA A 230 -2.11 -20.37 -18.37
C ALA A 230 -2.72 -19.60 -19.57
N MET A 231 -4.01 -19.30 -19.53
CA MET A 231 -4.71 -18.54 -20.57
C MET A 231 -4.25 -17.08 -20.59
N GLU A 232 -4.15 -16.45 -19.42
CA GLU A 232 -3.66 -15.08 -19.26
C GLU A 232 -2.20 -14.93 -19.69
N GLN A 233 -1.37 -15.93 -19.39
CA GLN A 233 0.02 -15.96 -19.86
C GLN A 233 0.10 -16.06 -21.38
N ALA A 234 -0.74 -16.89 -22.02
CA ALA A 234 -0.80 -17.00 -23.47
C ALA A 234 -1.25 -15.68 -24.10
N GLN A 235 -2.25 -15.02 -23.51
CA GLN A 235 -2.73 -13.70 -23.96
C GLN A 235 -1.63 -12.63 -23.85
N LEU A 236 -0.94 -12.55 -22.71
CA LEU A 236 0.19 -11.63 -22.53
C LEU A 236 1.33 -11.89 -23.53
N ARG A 237 1.67 -13.16 -23.79
CA ARG A 237 2.67 -13.51 -24.82
C ARG A 237 2.21 -13.11 -26.22
N ALA A 238 0.92 -13.23 -26.55
CA ALA A 238 0.41 -12.77 -27.83
C ALA A 238 0.53 -11.24 -27.98
N MET A 239 0.26 -10.49 -26.91
CA MET A 239 0.31 -9.03 -26.88
C MET A 239 1.75 -8.47 -26.88
N LEU A 240 2.62 -8.99 -26.01
CA LEU A 240 3.95 -8.44 -25.74
C LEU A 240 5.08 -9.23 -26.39
N ARG A 241 4.76 -10.40 -26.96
CA ARG A 241 5.71 -11.30 -27.64
C ARG A 241 6.90 -11.63 -26.74
N TRP A 242 8.10 -11.33 -27.20
CA TRP A 242 9.37 -11.63 -26.53
C TRP A 242 9.69 -10.66 -25.38
N ASN A 243 8.87 -9.63 -25.15
CA ASN A 243 9.06 -8.66 -24.07
C ASN A 243 8.47 -9.13 -22.73
N VAL A 244 7.90 -10.35 -22.64
CA VAL A 244 7.33 -10.90 -21.41
C VAL A 244 7.80 -12.33 -21.18
N SER A 245 8.21 -12.62 -19.95
CA SER A 245 8.51 -13.97 -19.46
C SER A 245 7.78 -14.17 -18.15
N PHE A 246 7.69 -15.43 -17.69
CA PHE A 246 6.97 -15.73 -16.46
C PHE A 246 7.87 -16.54 -15.54
N THR A 247 7.79 -16.24 -14.24
CA THR A 247 8.38 -17.10 -13.20
C THR A 247 7.61 -18.41 -13.09
N ASN A 248 8.19 -19.41 -12.41
CA ASN A 248 7.52 -20.70 -12.14
C ASN A 248 6.20 -20.54 -11.36
N GLU A 249 6.01 -19.42 -10.66
CA GLU A 249 4.76 -19.08 -9.96
C GLU A 249 3.74 -18.32 -10.81
N GLY A 250 4.03 -18.11 -12.10
CA GLY A 250 3.16 -17.39 -13.03
C GLY A 250 3.18 -15.86 -12.89
N GLN A 251 4.20 -15.29 -12.26
CA GLN A 251 4.38 -13.83 -12.22
C GLN A 251 4.99 -13.34 -13.55
N PRO A 252 4.41 -12.33 -14.22
CA PRO A 252 4.97 -11.71 -15.43
C PRO A 252 6.26 -10.89 -15.17
#